data_AF-A0A956QD18-F1
#
_entry.id   AF-A0A956QD18-F1
#
_cell.length_a   1.000
_cell.length_b   1.000
_cell.length_c   1.000
_cell.angle_alpha   90.00
_cell.angle_beta   90.00
_cell.angle_gamma   90.00
#
_symmetry.space_group_name_H-M   'P 1'
#
loop_
_entity.id
_entity.type
_entity.pdbx_description
1 polymer ?
#
loop_
_entity_poly.entity_id
_entity_poly.type
_entity_poly.pdbx_seq_one_letter_code
_entity_poly.pdbx_strand_id
1 'polypeptide(L)'
;ESGRGFAVVAGEVKNLAQQTDRATKDIETIVGRIQNEVLEIASSADLSQKAVRDGQSSVNSVAEDIGGVKSRVDEIVAQIATISQLFSEHRAAGKQVATSVVDITHSNQAALEGVQEVAETMNALERTILDQLDELSRLELPGKVVQLAKSDHVIWKKRLAMMAVGQLQLDPKELADHHSCRLGRWYDQQCDSRLTKHPAFGALADPHQRVHAHGIRAAQLMKDGQAEAANRELTLMEKASVEVMQHLTDLERTARGE
;
A
#
# COMPACT_ATOMS: atom_id res chain seq x y z
N GLU A 1 -65.08 79.94 98.88
CA GLU A 1 -64.30 78.70 98.62
C GLU A 1 -64.55 78.06 97.25
N SER A 2 -65.45 78.59 96.41
CA SER A 2 -65.75 78.01 95.08
C SER A 2 -64.64 78.08 94.01
N GLY A 3 -63.49 78.70 94.27
CA GLY A 3 -62.38 78.80 93.29
C GLY A 3 -61.34 77.67 93.37
N ARG A 4 -61.26 76.95 94.50
CA ARG A 4 -60.23 75.91 94.72
C ARG A 4 -60.54 74.59 94.01
N GLY A 5 -61.81 74.18 93.94
CA GLY A 5 -62.23 72.96 93.22
C GLY A 5 -62.04 73.08 91.69
N PHE A 6 -62.38 74.23 91.11
CA PHE A 6 -62.16 74.50 89.69
C PHE A 6 -60.67 74.55 89.32
N ALA A 7 -59.80 75.06 90.20
CA ALA A 7 -58.36 75.07 89.97
C ALA A 7 -57.75 73.66 89.96
N VAL A 8 -58.22 72.76 90.81
CA VAL A 8 -57.78 71.34 90.84
C VAL A 8 -58.26 70.60 89.60
N VAL A 9 -59.54 70.77 89.22
CA VAL A 9 -60.09 70.15 88.00
C VAL A 9 -59.39 70.69 86.75
N ALA A 10 -59.10 71.98 86.68
CA ALA A 10 -58.34 72.58 85.56
C ALA A 10 -56.90 72.07 85.49
N GLY A 11 -56.25 71.83 86.65
CA GLY A 11 -54.94 71.20 86.74
C GLY A 11 -54.95 69.76 86.22
N GLU A 12 -55.95 68.98 86.59
CA GLU A 12 -56.11 67.59 86.17
C GLU A 12 -56.44 67.48 84.67
N VAL A 13 -57.33 68.33 84.17
CA VAL A 13 -57.64 68.42 82.72
C VAL A 13 -56.40 68.82 81.92
N LYS A 14 -55.58 69.75 82.42
CA LYS A 14 -54.30 70.12 81.78
C LYS A 14 -53.32 68.95 81.77
N ASN A 15 -53.26 68.17 82.85
CA ASN A 15 -52.37 67.02 82.97
C ASN A 15 -52.81 65.88 82.04
N LEU A 16 -54.12 65.60 81.98
CA LEU A 16 -54.72 64.63 81.06
C LEU A 16 -54.51 65.04 79.60
N ALA A 17 -54.66 66.32 79.28
CA ALA A 17 -54.38 66.87 77.96
C ALA A 17 -52.89 66.73 77.60
N GLN A 18 -51.96 66.98 78.53
CA GLN A 18 -50.52 66.77 78.31
C GLN A 18 -50.14 65.29 78.14
N GLN A 19 -50.79 64.38 78.88
CA GLN A 19 -50.63 62.94 78.69
C GLN A 19 -51.17 62.50 77.33
N THR A 20 -52.32 63.03 76.92
CA THR A 20 -52.93 62.75 75.61
C THR A 20 -52.03 63.28 74.48
N ASP A 21 -51.46 64.48 74.62
CA ASP A 21 -50.50 65.05 73.65
C ASP A 21 -49.25 64.18 73.49
N ARG A 22 -48.67 63.71 74.61
CA ARG A 22 -47.52 62.79 74.58
C ARG A 22 -47.86 61.45 73.94
N ALA A 23 -48.95 60.82 74.35
CA ALA A 23 -49.39 59.56 73.76
C ALA A 23 -49.67 59.69 72.26
N THR A 24 -50.20 60.83 71.81
CA THR A 24 -50.44 61.10 70.39
C THR A 24 -49.12 61.25 69.62
N LYS A 25 -48.11 61.94 70.19
CA LYS A 25 -46.75 62.00 69.61
C LYS A 25 -46.04 60.65 69.54
N ASP A 26 -46.22 59.81 70.56
CA ASP A 26 -45.67 58.45 70.56
C ASP A 26 -46.33 57.61 69.45
N ILE A 27 -47.65 57.71 69.28
CA ILE A 27 -48.38 57.08 68.17
C ILE A 27 -47.89 57.60 66.82
N GLU A 28 -47.71 58.91 66.67
CA GLU A 28 -47.20 59.53 65.44
C GLU A 28 -45.80 58.98 65.08
N THR A 29 -44.93 58.81 66.09
CA THR A 29 -43.60 58.22 65.92
C THR A 29 -43.68 56.74 65.51
N ILE A 30 -44.54 55.95 66.16
CA ILE A 30 -44.73 54.53 65.82
C ILE A 30 -45.28 54.37 64.41
N VAL A 31 -46.29 55.18 64.03
CA VAL A 31 -46.88 55.17 62.69
C VAL A 31 -45.83 55.54 61.65
N GLY A 32 -45.00 56.56 61.90
CA GLY A 32 -43.89 56.91 61.01
C GLY A 32 -42.89 55.77 60.85
N ARG A 33 -42.58 55.03 61.92
CA ARG A 33 -41.69 53.86 61.85
C ARG A 33 -42.31 52.71 61.06
N ILE A 34 -43.59 52.41 61.28
CA ILE A 34 -44.33 51.38 60.52
C ILE A 34 -44.38 51.75 59.03
N GLN A 35 -44.62 53.02 58.70
CA GLN A 35 -44.61 53.49 57.30
C GLN A 35 -43.24 53.27 56.64
N ASN A 36 -42.15 53.56 57.35
CA ASN A 36 -40.79 53.27 56.86
C ASN A 36 -40.52 51.77 56.69
N GLU A 37 -40.92 50.93 57.66
CA GLU A 37 -40.78 49.46 57.55
C GLU A 37 -41.58 48.91 56.36
N VAL A 38 -42.79 49.43 56.09
CA VAL A 38 -43.60 49.05 54.93
C VAL A 38 -42.91 49.43 53.61
N LEU A 39 -42.25 50.59 53.55
CA LEU A 39 -41.47 51.00 52.38
C LEU A 39 -40.27 50.08 52.14
N GLU A 40 -39.56 49.68 53.20
CA GLU A 40 -38.44 48.72 53.09
C GLU A 40 -38.93 47.34 52.62
N ILE A 41 -40.06 46.85 53.16
CA ILE A 41 -40.66 45.58 52.72
C ILE A 41 -41.04 45.65 51.24
N ALA A 42 -41.64 46.76 50.78
CA ALA A 42 -42.00 46.94 49.39
C ALA A 42 -40.75 46.91 48.47
N SER A 43 -39.65 47.54 48.89
CA SER A 43 -38.39 47.49 48.17
C SER A 43 -37.80 46.06 48.12
N SER A 44 -37.82 45.34 49.24
CA SER A 44 -37.36 43.94 49.29
C SER A 44 -38.22 43.01 48.43
N ALA A 45 -39.53 43.27 48.34
CA ALA A 45 -40.43 42.52 47.48
C ALA A 45 -40.12 42.73 45.99
N ASP A 46 -39.82 43.97 45.57
CA ASP A 46 -39.41 44.27 44.19
C ASP A 46 -38.08 43.57 43.83
N LEU A 47 -37.10 43.61 44.73
CA LEU A 47 -35.83 42.89 44.57
C LEU A 47 -36.05 41.37 44.44
N SER A 48 -36.92 40.81 45.29
CA SER A 48 -37.27 39.38 45.25
C SER A 48 -37.97 39.03 43.94
N GLN A 49 -38.88 39.89 43.46
CA GLN A 49 -39.57 39.69 42.19
C GLN A 49 -38.58 39.71 41.01
N LYS A 50 -37.59 40.60 41.03
CA LYS A 50 -36.54 40.65 40.02
C LYS A 50 -35.68 39.38 40.04
N ALA A 51 -35.24 38.94 41.22
CA ALA A 51 -34.47 37.70 41.37
C ALA A 51 -35.24 36.46 40.86
N VAL A 52 -36.55 36.40 41.11
CA VAL A 52 -37.41 35.32 40.58
C VAL A 52 -37.50 35.37 39.05
N ARG A 53 -37.62 36.55 38.44
CA ARG A 53 -37.62 36.68 36.97
C ARG A 53 -36.28 36.25 36.36
N ASP A 54 -35.17 36.65 36.95
CA ASP A 54 -33.82 36.26 36.50
C ASP A 54 -33.61 34.73 36.64
N GLY A 55 -34.10 34.15 37.74
CA GLY A 55 -34.13 32.70 37.96
C GLY A 55 -34.95 31.98 36.89
N GLN A 56 -36.14 32.48 36.55
CA GLN A 56 -36.99 31.91 35.51
C GLN A 56 -36.31 31.95 34.13
N SER A 57 -35.63 33.05 33.80
CA SER A 57 -34.85 33.15 32.56
C SER A 57 -33.73 32.10 32.52
N SER A 58 -33.03 31.91 33.64
CA SER A 58 -31.96 30.91 33.74
C SER A 58 -32.49 29.48 33.58
N VAL A 59 -33.64 29.17 34.19
CA VAL A 59 -34.31 27.86 34.03
C VAL A 59 -34.69 27.61 32.57
N ASN A 60 -35.20 28.61 31.86
CA ASN A 60 -35.55 28.48 30.45
C ASN A 60 -34.31 28.20 29.58
N SER A 61 -33.19 28.89 29.84
CA SER A 61 -31.92 28.64 29.15
C SER A 61 -31.43 27.21 29.38
N VAL A 62 -31.50 26.72 30.62
CA VAL A 62 -31.09 25.35 30.95
C VAL A 62 -31.98 24.33 30.23
N ALA A 63 -33.29 24.58 30.13
CA ALA A 63 -34.21 23.70 29.41
C ALA A 63 -33.87 23.60 27.91
N GLU A 64 -33.48 24.72 27.29
CA GLU A 64 -33.02 24.76 25.89
C GLU A 64 -31.71 23.99 25.71
N ASP A 65 -30.75 24.19 26.60
CA ASP A 65 -29.47 23.48 26.59
C ASP A 65 -29.66 21.96 26.71
N ILE A 66 -30.54 21.51 27.61
CA ILE A 66 -30.89 20.10 27.76
C ILE A 66 -31.54 19.55 26.48
N GLY A 67 -32.40 20.34 25.82
CA GLY A 67 -32.95 20.00 24.51
C GLY A 67 -31.86 19.80 23.45
N GLY A 68 -30.86 20.69 23.41
CA GLY A 68 -29.70 20.57 22.54
C GLY A 68 -28.82 19.36 22.85
N VAL A 69 -28.65 19.01 24.13
CA VAL A 69 -27.95 17.77 24.53
C VAL A 69 -28.70 16.54 24.05
N LYS A 70 -30.03 16.48 24.25
CA LYS A 70 -30.85 15.37 23.77
C LYS A 70 -30.71 15.17 22.26
N SER A 71 -30.80 16.25 21.48
CA SER A 71 -30.66 16.17 20.02
C SER A 71 -29.30 15.61 19.59
N ARG A 72 -28.22 16.00 20.28
CA ARG A 72 -26.87 15.47 20.02
C ARG A 72 -26.75 13.99 20.39
N VAL A 73 -27.40 13.55 21.47
CA VAL A 73 -27.46 12.13 21.84
C VAL A 73 -28.21 11.32 20.78
N ASP A 74 -29.35 11.81 20.29
CA ASP A 74 -30.14 11.16 19.24
C ASP A 74 -29.30 11.02 17.95
N GLU A 75 -28.50 12.03 17.59
CA GLU A 75 -27.59 11.98 16.44
C GLU A 75 -26.45 10.95 16.63
N ILE A 76 -25.85 10.88 17.82
CA ILE A 76 -24.83 9.87 18.14
C ILE A 76 -25.39 8.45 18.02
N VAL A 77 -26.62 8.22 18.50
CA VAL A 77 -27.28 6.91 18.36
C VAL A 77 -27.46 6.52 16.89
N ALA A 78 -27.86 7.47 16.03
CA ALA A 78 -27.98 7.24 14.59
C ALA A 78 -26.63 6.94 13.91
N GLN A 79 -25.56 7.62 14.33
CA GLN A 79 -24.20 7.37 13.84
C GLN A 79 -23.71 5.97 14.23
N ILE A 80 -23.97 5.53 15.47
CA ILE A 80 -23.61 4.18 15.95
C ILE A 80 -24.31 3.09 15.11
N ALA A 81 -25.58 3.30 14.76
CA ALA A 81 -26.30 2.37 13.89
C ALA A 81 -25.66 2.27 12.50
N THR A 82 -25.28 3.41 11.90
CA THR A 82 -24.57 3.45 10.60
C THR A 82 -23.21 2.75 10.67
N ILE A 83 -22.43 3.00 11.73
CA ILE A 83 -21.14 2.34 11.95
C ILE A 83 -21.30 0.81 12.05
N SER A 84 -22.34 0.35 12.76
CA SER A 84 -22.62 -1.08 12.91
C SER A 84 -22.93 -1.75 11.57
N GLN A 85 -23.69 -1.06 10.70
CA GLN A 85 -23.96 -1.54 9.34
C GLN A 85 -22.68 -1.65 8.51
N LEU A 86 -21.83 -0.61 8.53
CA LEU A 86 -20.54 -0.61 7.83
C LEU A 86 -19.63 -1.74 8.33
N PHE A 87 -19.58 -2.01 9.63
CA PHE A 87 -18.83 -3.14 10.17
C PHE A 87 -19.34 -4.49 9.66
N SER A 88 -20.65 -4.63 9.45
CA SER A 88 -21.22 -5.85 8.88
C SER A 88 -20.76 -6.06 7.44
N GLU A 89 -20.80 -5.02 6.63
CA GLU A 89 -20.31 -5.03 5.24
C GLU A 89 -18.80 -5.27 5.18
N HIS A 90 -18.03 -4.65 6.07
CA HIS A 90 -16.59 -4.84 6.15
C HIS A 90 -16.20 -6.28 6.50
N ARG A 91 -16.95 -6.94 7.40
CA ARG A 91 -16.75 -8.37 7.68
C ARG A 91 -17.05 -9.26 6.47
N ALA A 92 -18.10 -8.95 5.71
CA ALA A 92 -18.44 -9.70 4.50
C ALA A 92 -17.33 -9.56 3.45
N ALA A 93 -16.85 -8.33 3.21
CA ALA A 93 -15.71 -8.07 2.33
C ALA A 93 -14.43 -8.78 2.82
N GLY A 94 -14.14 -8.76 4.12
CA GLY A 94 -13.00 -9.46 4.70
C GLY A 94 -13.04 -10.97 4.47
N LYS A 95 -14.23 -11.59 4.55
CA LYS A 95 -14.41 -13.01 4.24
C LYS A 95 -14.16 -13.30 2.75
N GLN A 96 -14.62 -12.44 1.86
CA GLN A 96 -14.39 -12.57 0.42
C GLN A 96 -12.89 -12.49 0.09
N VAL A 97 -12.17 -11.53 0.69
CA VAL A 97 -10.72 -11.41 0.53
C VAL A 97 -10.01 -12.68 0.99
N ALA A 98 -10.39 -13.23 2.14
CA ALA A 98 -9.81 -14.48 2.64
C ALA A 98 -10.01 -15.65 1.67
N THR A 99 -11.20 -15.79 1.09
CA THR A 99 -11.47 -16.81 0.06
C THR A 99 -10.61 -16.60 -1.18
N SER A 100 -10.53 -15.36 -1.70
CA SER A 100 -9.73 -15.07 -2.89
C SER A 100 -8.24 -15.38 -2.70
N VAL A 101 -7.69 -15.19 -1.50
CA VAL A 101 -6.30 -15.57 -1.19
C VAL A 101 -6.10 -17.09 -1.29
N VAL A 102 -7.07 -17.88 -0.84
CA VAL A 102 -7.03 -19.35 -0.98
C VAL A 102 -7.09 -19.75 -2.45
N ASP A 103 -7.96 -19.13 -3.24
CA ASP A 103 -8.09 -19.41 -4.68
C ASP A 103 -6.80 -19.07 -5.44
N ILE A 104 -6.17 -17.92 -5.14
CA ILE A 104 -4.88 -17.54 -5.71
C ILE A 104 -3.80 -18.58 -5.37
N THR A 105 -3.78 -19.06 -4.13
CA THR A 105 -2.80 -20.07 -3.70
C THR A 105 -2.98 -21.37 -4.49
N HIS A 106 -4.23 -21.81 -4.67
CA HIS A 106 -4.53 -23.00 -5.47
C HIS A 106 -4.17 -22.81 -6.96
N SER A 107 -4.49 -21.65 -7.54
CA SER A 107 -4.13 -21.34 -8.92
C SER A 107 -2.62 -21.28 -9.12
N ASN A 108 -1.87 -20.73 -8.17
CA ASN A 108 -0.40 -20.69 -8.22
C ASN A 108 0.19 -22.10 -8.11
N GLN A 109 -0.37 -22.96 -7.27
CA GLN A 109 0.07 -24.35 -7.15
C GLN A 109 -0.11 -25.10 -8.47
N ALA A 110 -1.28 -24.99 -9.10
CA ALA A 110 -1.54 -25.60 -10.40
C ALA A 110 -0.61 -25.04 -11.51
N ALA A 111 -0.30 -23.73 -11.47
CA ALA A 111 0.64 -23.12 -12.40
C ALA A 111 2.07 -23.66 -12.22
N LEU A 112 2.52 -23.88 -10.98
CA LEU A 112 3.83 -24.47 -10.70
C LEU A 112 3.92 -25.90 -11.21
N GLU A 113 2.87 -26.70 -11.01
CA GLU A 113 2.77 -28.07 -11.55
C GLU A 113 2.86 -28.07 -13.08
N GLY A 114 2.14 -27.18 -13.76
CA GLY A 114 2.22 -27.04 -15.22
C GLY A 114 3.59 -26.60 -15.72
N VAL A 115 4.27 -25.69 -15.01
CA VAL A 115 5.66 -25.28 -15.35
C VAL A 115 6.62 -26.46 -15.20
N GLN A 116 6.45 -27.29 -14.16
CA GLN A 116 7.28 -28.48 -13.96
C GLN A 116 7.08 -29.50 -15.08
N GLU A 117 5.84 -29.76 -15.49
CA GLU A 117 5.52 -30.66 -16.61
C GLU A 117 6.15 -30.17 -17.92
N VAL A 118 6.08 -28.87 -18.20
CA VAL A 118 6.75 -28.26 -19.37
C VAL A 118 8.28 -28.40 -19.29
N ALA A 119 8.87 -28.22 -18.12
CA ALA A 119 10.31 -28.39 -17.94
C ALA A 119 10.74 -29.86 -18.15
N GLU A 120 9.97 -30.82 -17.66
CA GLU A 120 10.21 -32.25 -17.84
C GLU A 120 10.11 -32.66 -19.32
N THR A 121 9.06 -32.21 -20.01
CA THR A 121 8.90 -32.47 -21.45
C THR A 121 9.99 -31.81 -22.30
N MET A 122 10.42 -30.58 -21.97
CA MET A 122 11.56 -29.93 -22.62
C MET A 122 12.86 -30.72 -22.44
N ASN A 123 13.12 -31.23 -21.23
CA ASN A 123 14.32 -32.03 -20.97
C ASN A 123 14.28 -33.38 -21.71
N ALA A 124 13.10 -34.01 -21.82
CA ALA A 124 12.92 -35.23 -22.62
C ALA A 124 13.13 -34.97 -24.13
N LEU A 125 12.62 -33.85 -24.64
CA LEU A 125 12.82 -33.42 -26.02
C LEU A 125 14.30 -33.15 -26.31
N GLU A 126 15.00 -32.46 -25.42
CA GLU A 126 16.44 -32.20 -25.55
C GLU A 126 17.23 -33.51 -25.68
N ARG A 127 16.95 -34.51 -24.83
CA ARG A 127 17.62 -35.82 -24.91
C ARG A 127 17.43 -36.46 -26.28
N THR A 128 16.19 -36.47 -26.76
CA THR A 128 15.86 -37.00 -28.11
C THR A 128 16.62 -36.25 -29.21
N ILE A 129 16.66 -34.92 -29.15
CA ILE A 129 17.38 -34.09 -30.13
C ILE A 129 18.89 -34.38 -30.09
N LEU A 130 19.48 -34.47 -28.89
CA LEU A 130 20.90 -34.78 -28.73
C LEU A 130 21.25 -36.15 -29.31
N ASP A 131 20.43 -37.16 -29.06
CA ASP A 131 20.62 -38.51 -29.62
C ASP A 131 20.56 -38.49 -31.16
N GLN A 132 19.57 -37.78 -31.73
CA GLN A 132 19.46 -37.62 -33.19
C GLN A 132 20.64 -36.84 -33.80
N LEU A 133 21.13 -35.80 -33.10
CA LEU A 133 22.29 -35.02 -33.54
C LEU A 133 23.57 -35.86 -33.48
N ASP A 134 23.72 -36.75 -32.49
CA ASP A 134 24.85 -37.68 -32.44
C ASP A 134 24.83 -38.64 -33.64
N GLU A 135 23.66 -39.21 -33.96
CA GLU A 135 23.48 -40.04 -35.16
C GLU A 135 23.84 -39.27 -36.45
N LEU A 136 23.30 -38.05 -36.62
CA LEU A 136 23.62 -37.18 -37.76
C LEU A 136 25.12 -36.85 -37.84
N SER A 137 25.79 -36.69 -36.71
CA SER A 137 27.22 -36.33 -36.68
C SER A 137 28.11 -37.42 -37.30
N ARG A 138 27.67 -38.69 -37.19
CA ARG A 138 28.35 -39.88 -37.73
C ARG A 138 28.16 -40.04 -39.24
N LEU A 139 27.15 -39.41 -39.84
CA LEU A 139 26.92 -39.43 -41.27
C LEU A 139 27.82 -38.43 -42.00
N GLU A 140 28.31 -38.76 -43.19
CA GLU A 140 29.05 -37.82 -44.06
C GLU A 140 28.08 -37.07 -44.97
N LEU A 141 27.57 -35.93 -44.50
CA LEU A 141 26.64 -35.08 -45.23
C LEU A 141 27.24 -33.70 -45.51
N PRO A 142 27.10 -33.16 -46.73
CA PRO A 142 27.43 -31.76 -47.03
C PRO A 142 26.72 -30.79 -46.08
N GLY A 143 27.44 -29.79 -45.58
CA GLY A 143 26.88 -28.76 -44.70
C GLY A 143 26.53 -29.21 -43.27
N LYS A 144 26.83 -30.45 -42.86
CA LYS A 144 26.47 -30.96 -41.53
C LYS A 144 27.00 -30.11 -40.37
N VAL A 145 28.20 -29.53 -40.50
CA VAL A 145 28.81 -28.74 -39.42
C VAL A 145 28.04 -27.46 -39.13
N VAL A 146 27.49 -26.81 -40.17
CA VAL A 146 26.65 -25.61 -40.01
C VAL A 146 25.37 -25.96 -39.24
N GLN A 147 24.76 -27.11 -39.51
CA GLN A 147 23.57 -27.58 -38.79
C GLN A 147 23.89 -27.93 -37.33
N LEU A 148 24.94 -28.70 -37.10
CA LEU A 148 25.37 -29.09 -35.75
C LEU A 148 25.75 -27.86 -34.92
N ALA A 149 26.41 -26.87 -35.52
CA ALA A 149 26.77 -25.63 -34.85
C ALA A 149 25.55 -24.82 -34.37
N LYS A 150 24.48 -24.75 -35.17
CA LYS A 150 23.21 -24.11 -34.76
C LYS A 150 22.65 -24.78 -33.51
N SER A 151 22.59 -26.11 -33.49
CA SER A 151 22.10 -26.88 -32.35
C SER A 151 23.00 -26.75 -31.12
N ASP A 152 24.31 -26.92 -31.28
CA ASP A 152 25.32 -26.77 -30.22
C ASP A 152 25.16 -25.39 -29.54
N HIS A 153 24.90 -24.35 -30.33
CA HIS A 153 24.72 -23.00 -29.81
C HIS A 153 23.44 -22.85 -28.95
N VAL A 154 22.31 -23.41 -29.40
CA VAL A 154 21.04 -23.39 -28.63
C VAL A 154 21.20 -24.12 -27.30
N ILE A 155 21.85 -25.29 -27.31
CA ILE A 155 22.11 -26.09 -26.11
C ILE A 155 23.03 -25.31 -25.14
N TRP A 156 24.08 -24.68 -25.66
CA TRP A 156 25.02 -23.91 -24.84
C TRP A 156 24.32 -22.74 -24.13
N LYS A 157 23.45 -22.00 -24.85
CA LYS A 157 22.64 -20.92 -24.28
C LYS A 157 21.67 -21.41 -23.22
N LYS A 158 21.00 -22.54 -23.45
CA LYS A 158 20.10 -23.16 -22.46
C LYS A 158 20.85 -23.42 -21.16
N ARG A 159 22.05 -24.00 -21.21
CA ARG A 159 22.85 -24.30 -20.01
C ARG A 159 23.19 -23.04 -19.21
N LEU A 160 23.53 -21.94 -19.88
CA LEU A 160 23.76 -20.65 -19.22
C LEU A 160 22.48 -20.07 -18.60
N ALA A 161 21.33 -20.18 -19.28
CA ALA A 161 20.04 -19.77 -18.73
C ALA A 161 19.66 -20.60 -17.49
N MET A 162 19.88 -21.92 -17.51
CA MET A 162 19.68 -22.80 -16.36
C MET A 162 20.59 -22.45 -15.18
N MET A 163 21.83 -22.04 -15.45
CA MET A 163 22.74 -21.54 -14.42
C MET A 163 22.24 -20.23 -13.80
N ALA A 164 21.70 -19.33 -14.61
CA ALA A 164 21.16 -18.05 -14.15
C ALA A 164 19.97 -18.21 -13.17
N VAL A 165 19.17 -19.26 -13.36
CA VAL A 165 18.04 -19.60 -12.46
C VAL A 165 18.40 -20.62 -11.38
N GLY A 166 19.68 -20.96 -11.24
CA GLY A 166 20.18 -21.86 -10.19
C GLY A 166 19.86 -23.35 -10.38
N GLN A 167 19.38 -23.76 -11.56
CA GLN A 167 19.06 -25.15 -11.87
C GLN A 167 20.27 -25.96 -12.37
N LEU A 168 21.38 -25.29 -12.69
CA LEU A 168 22.62 -25.92 -13.14
C LEU A 168 23.82 -25.14 -12.58
N GLN A 169 24.93 -25.84 -12.31
CA GLN A 169 26.20 -25.19 -11.98
C GLN A 169 27.21 -25.53 -13.08
N LEU A 170 27.80 -24.50 -13.68
CA LEU A 170 28.85 -24.62 -14.69
C LEU A 170 30.13 -24.03 -14.11
N ASP A 171 31.28 -24.62 -14.42
CA ASP A 171 32.55 -23.94 -14.18
C ASP A 171 32.88 -23.04 -15.39
N PRO A 172 32.97 -21.71 -15.24
CA PRO A 172 33.26 -20.81 -16.35
C PRO A 172 34.57 -21.14 -17.10
N LYS A 173 35.51 -21.79 -16.42
CA LYS A 173 36.81 -22.22 -17.00
C LYS A 173 36.70 -23.43 -17.92
N GLU A 174 35.64 -24.22 -17.79
CA GLU A 174 35.39 -25.41 -18.61
C GLU A 174 34.53 -25.08 -19.84
N LEU A 175 34.01 -23.86 -19.95
CA LEU A 175 33.28 -23.41 -21.12
C LEU A 175 34.25 -23.18 -22.28
N ALA A 176 33.98 -23.88 -23.39
CA ALA A 176 34.75 -23.70 -24.63
C ALA A 176 34.71 -22.24 -25.09
N ASP A 177 35.84 -21.74 -25.59
CA ASP A 177 35.90 -20.48 -26.33
C ASP A 177 35.47 -20.67 -27.80
N HIS A 178 35.40 -19.55 -28.52
CA HIS A 178 34.98 -19.50 -29.92
C HIS A 178 35.91 -20.23 -30.91
N HIS A 179 37.14 -20.61 -30.55
CA HIS A 179 38.03 -21.39 -31.42
C HIS A 179 38.03 -22.88 -31.06
N SER A 180 37.87 -23.19 -29.78
CA SER A 180 37.82 -24.54 -29.25
C SER A 180 36.45 -25.20 -29.38
N CYS A 181 35.39 -24.47 -29.75
CA CYS A 181 34.07 -25.05 -30.05
C CYS A 181 34.05 -25.74 -31.44
N ARG A 182 33.00 -26.55 -31.72
CA ARG A 182 32.88 -27.27 -33.01
C ARG A 182 32.88 -26.30 -34.20
N LEU A 183 32.13 -25.20 -34.09
CA LEU A 183 32.05 -24.17 -35.13
C LEU A 183 33.40 -23.49 -35.35
N GLY A 184 34.10 -23.13 -34.28
CA GLY A 184 35.42 -22.49 -34.32
C GLY A 184 36.46 -23.33 -35.03
N ARG A 185 36.61 -24.59 -34.62
CA ARG A 185 37.56 -25.51 -35.27
C ARG A 185 37.27 -25.70 -36.75
N TRP A 186 35.99 -25.75 -37.13
CA TRP A 186 35.59 -25.83 -38.54
C TRP A 186 35.87 -24.54 -39.30
N TYR A 187 35.57 -23.39 -38.69
CA TYR A 187 35.82 -22.08 -39.26
C TYR A 187 37.31 -21.89 -39.59
N ASP A 188 38.18 -22.19 -38.63
CA ASP A 188 39.63 -22.01 -38.77
C ASP A 188 40.27 -22.98 -39.79
N GLN A 189 39.66 -24.14 -40.01
CA GLN A 189 40.19 -25.18 -40.89
C GLN A 189 39.50 -25.20 -42.28
N GLN A 190 38.54 -24.31 -42.53
CA GLN A 190 37.78 -24.32 -43.78
C GLN A 190 38.62 -23.85 -44.96
N CYS A 191 38.66 -24.65 -46.03
CA CYS A 191 39.42 -24.36 -47.25
C CYS A 191 38.54 -24.23 -48.51
N ASP A 192 37.24 -24.54 -48.44
CA ASP A 192 36.32 -24.39 -49.58
C ASP A 192 36.16 -22.91 -49.95
N SER A 193 36.68 -22.54 -51.12
CA SER A 193 36.63 -21.17 -51.65
C SER A 193 35.22 -20.61 -51.82
N ARG A 194 34.19 -21.46 -51.98
CA ARG A 194 32.79 -21.02 -52.06
C ARG A 194 32.31 -20.47 -50.72
N LEU A 195 32.73 -21.10 -49.63
CA LEU A 195 32.38 -20.70 -48.27
C LEU A 195 33.26 -19.54 -47.80
N THR A 196 34.58 -19.62 -47.96
CA THR A 196 35.49 -18.56 -47.47
C THR A 196 35.32 -17.22 -48.17
N LYS A 197 34.79 -17.21 -49.39
CA LYS A 197 34.41 -15.98 -50.12
C LYS A 197 32.97 -15.52 -49.87
N HIS A 198 32.15 -16.32 -49.19
CA HIS A 198 30.77 -15.95 -48.90
C HIS A 198 30.72 -14.81 -47.87
N PRO A 199 29.97 -13.72 -48.09
CA PRO A 199 29.95 -12.57 -47.17
C PRO A 199 29.61 -12.94 -45.72
N ALA A 200 28.64 -13.84 -45.53
CA ALA A 200 28.25 -14.32 -44.20
C ALA A 200 29.35 -15.12 -43.48
N PHE A 201 30.33 -15.71 -44.20
CA PHE A 201 31.44 -16.42 -43.58
C PHE A 201 32.41 -15.44 -42.91
N GLY A 202 32.78 -14.35 -43.58
CA GLY A 202 33.58 -13.29 -42.97
C GLY A 202 32.86 -12.60 -41.81
N ALA A 203 31.55 -12.33 -41.96
CA ALA A 203 30.74 -11.67 -40.95
C ALA A 203 30.47 -12.52 -39.69
N LEU A 204 30.68 -13.84 -39.75
CA LEU A 204 30.39 -14.75 -38.64
C LEU A 204 31.38 -14.61 -37.46
N ALA A 205 32.63 -14.24 -37.71
CA ALA A 205 33.71 -14.33 -36.71
C ALA A 205 33.46 -13.45 -35.46
N ASP A 206 33.13 -12.18 -35.68
CA ASP A 206 32.91 -11.19 -34.63
C ASP A 206 31.69 -11.51 -33.72
N PRO A 207 30.47 -11.74 -34.24
CA PRO A 207 29.34 -12.14 -33.39
C PRO A 207 29.57 -13.49 -32.70
N HIS A 208 30.29 -14.44 -33.33
CA HIS A 208 30.65 -15.71 -32.69
C HIS A 208 31.59 -15.52 -31.49
N GLN A 209 32.62 -14.68 -31.63
CA GLN A 209 33.50 -14.31 -30.52
C GLN A 209 32.72 -13.65 -29.38
N ARG A 210 31.81 -12.72 -29.70
CA ARG A 210 30.97 -12.02 -28.70
C ARG A 210 30.08 -12.98 -27.92
N VAL A 211 29.47 -13.97 -28.57
CA VAL A 211 28.66 -14.99 -27.89
C VAL A 211 29.46 -15.67 -26.78
N HIS A 212 30.65 -16.20 -27.11
CA HIS A 212 31.47 -16.90 -26.13
C HIS A 212 31.99 -15.96 -25.04
N ALA A 213 32.48 -14.78 -25.41
CA ALA A 213 32.98 -13.80 -24.46
C ALA A 213 31.92 -13.38 -23.43
N HIS A 214 30.73 -13.01 -23.90
CA HIS A 214 29.62 -12.60 -23.03
C HIS A 214 29.07 -13.77 -22.21
N GLY A 215 28.92 -14.97 -22.78
CA GLY A 215 28.40 -16.11 -22.02
C GLY A 215 29.37 -16.63 -20.95
N ILE A 216 30.68 -16.66 -21.22
CA ILE A 216 31.70 -17.00 -20.20
C ILE A 216 31.73 -15.93 -19.10
N ARG A 217 31.68 -14.64 -19.47
CA ARG A 217 31.61 -13.55 -18.50
C ARG A 217 30.35 -13.62 -17.66
N ALA A 218 29.20 -13.94 -18.26
CA ALA A 218 27.94 -14.14 -17.56
C ALA A 218 28.06 -15.27 -16.52
N ALA A 219 28.61 -16.43 -16.91
CA ALA A 219 28.81 -17.55 -16.00
C ALA A 219 29.72 -17.19 -14.81
N GLN A 220 30.80 -16.43 -15.05
CA GLN A 220 31.68 -15.96 -13.99
C GLN A 220 30.95 -15.00 -13.03
N LEU A 221 30.21 -14.03 -13.56
CA LEU A 221 29.42 -13.10 -12.74
C LEU A 221 28.34 -13.81 -11.92
N MET A 222 27.72 -14.86 -12.44
CA MET A 222 26.78 -15.70 -11.69
C MET A 222 27.46 -16.39 -10.51
N LYS A 223 28.65 -16.97 -10.75
CA LYS A 223 29.46 -17.63 -9.72
C LYS A 223 29.89 -16.66 -8.62
N ASP A 224 30.15 -15.40 -8.99
CA ASP A 224 30.54 -14.32 -8.07
C ASP A 224 29.32 -13.65 -7.39
N GLY A 225 28.10 -14.13 -7.61
CA GLY A 225 26.87 -13.60 -7.01
C GLY A 225 26.37 -12.27 -7.61
N GLN A 226 26.91 -11.84 -8.74
CA GLN A 226 26.57 -10.58 -9.40
C GLN A 226 25.44 -10.76 -10.43
N ALA A 227 24.24 -11.14 -9.95
CA ALA A 227 23.12 -11.54 -10.79
C ALA A 227 22.70 -10.50 -11.85
N GLU A 228 22.60 -9.21 -11.48
CA GLU A 228 22.22 -8.16 -12.45
C GLU A 228 23.25 -7.97 -13.56
N ALA A 229 24.54 -8.00 -13.20
CA ALA A 229 25.62 -7.87 -14.17
C ALA A 229 25.66 -9.09 -15.10
N ALA A 230 25.47 -10.29 -14.55
CA ALA A 230 25.35 -11.50 -15.35
C ALA A 230 24.18 -11.44 -16.34
N ASN A 231 23.02 -10.93 -15.92
CA ASN A 231 21.85 -10.83 -16.79
C ASN A 231 22.06 -9.84 -17.96
N ARG A 232 22.81 -8.75 -17.71
CA ARG A 232 23.23 -7.83 -18.78
C ARG A 232 24.12 -8.54 -19.81
N GLU A 233 25.08 -9.34 -19.36
CA GLU A 233 25.94 -10.13 -20.25
C GLU A 233 25.16 -11.18 -21.04
N LEU A 234 24.20 -11.89 -20.42
CA LEU A 234 23.33 -12.81 -21.14
C LEU A 234 22.52 -12.11 -22.25
N THR A 235 22.06 -10.88 -21.99
CA THR A 235 21.33 -10.10 -23.00
C THR A 235 22.24 -9.72 -24.18
N LEU A 236 23.51 -9.40 -23.93
CA LEU A 236 24.48 -9.10 -24.99
C LEU A 236 24.85 -10.36 -25.78
N MET A 237 25.04 -11.49 -25.09
CA MET A 237 25.23 -12.80 -25.71
C MET A 237 24.04 -13.17 -26.61
N GLU A 238 22.80 -12.93 -26.17
CA GLU A 238 21.60 -13.24 -26.96
C GLU A 238 21.57 -12.45 -28.28
N LYS A 239 21.86 -11.15 -28.22
CA LYS A 239 21.92 -10.31 -29.43
C LYS A 239 22.96 -10.84 -30.42
N ALA A 240 24.16 -11.14 -29.95
CA ALA A 240 25.22 -11.71 -30.79
C ALA A 240 24.85 -13.10 -31.33
N SER A 241 24.13 -13.91 -30.55
CA SER A 241 23.65 -15.23 -30.96
C SER A 241 22.67 -15.16 -32.12
N VAL A 242 21.76 -14.18 -32.13
CA VAL A 242 20.83 -13.95 -33.25
C VAL A 242 21.62 -13.67 -34.54
N GLU A 243 22.68 -12.88 -34.47
CA GLU A 243 23.56 -12.60 -35.62
C GLU A 243 24.26 -13.88 -36.11
N VAL A 244 24.82 -14.69 -35.20
CA VAL A 244 25.43 -16.00 -35.53
C VAL A 244 24.42 -16.90 -36.25
N MET A 245 23.21 -17.03 -35.71
CA MET A 245 22.16 -17.88 -36.28
C MET A 245 21.74 -17.43 -37.67
N GLN A 246 21.68 -16.11 -37.91
CA GLN A 246 21.40 -15.56 -39.23
C GLN A 246 22.51 -15.92 -40.22
N HIS A 247 23.77 -15.66 -39.88
CA HIS A 247 24.90 -15.97 -40.76
C HIS A 247 25.05 -17.48 -41.06
N LEU A 248 24.82 -18.34 -40.07
CA LEU A 248 24.79 -19.79 -40.28
C LEU A 248 23.63 -20.22 -41.19
N THR A 249 22.51 -19.51 -41.17
CA THR A 249 21.38 -19.75 -42.07
C THR A 249 21.69 -19.30 -43.49
N ASP A 250 22.34 -18.15 -43.66
CA ASP A 250 22.76 -17.67 -44.98
C ASP A 250 23.81 -18.58 -45.62
N LEU A 251 24.68 -19.22 -44.82
CA LEU A 251 25.70 -20.16 -45.28
C LEU A 251 25.16 -21.56 -45.62
N GLU A 252 23.92 -21.87 -45.22
CA GLU A 252 23.40 -23.23 -45.23
C GLU A 252 23.33 -23.86 -46.63
N ARG A 253 22.84 -23.11 -47.62
CA ARG A 253 22.74 -23.58 -49.02
C ARG A 253 24.11 -23.82 -49.63
N THR A 254 24.99 -22.82 -49.53
CA THR A 254 26.37 -22.93 -50.03
C THR A 254 27.14 -24.06 -49.36
N ALA A 255 26.92 -24.30 -48.06
CA ALA A 255 27.54 -25.39 -47.32
C ALA A 255 27.02 -26.78 -47.76
N ARG A 256 25.78 -26.87 -48.24
CA ARG A 256 25.23 -28.08 -48.88
C ARG A 256 25.68 -28.26 -50.33
N GLY A 257 26.31 -27.24 -50.92
CA GLY A 257 26.74 -27.24 -52.31
C GLY A 257 25.65 -26.85 -53.31
N GLU A 258 24.57 -26.24 -52.81
CA GLU A 258 23.46 -25.63 -53.57
C GLU A 258 23.74 -24.15 -53.85
#